data_AF-A0A529HVT4-F1
#
_entry.id   AF-A0A529HVT4-F1
#
_cell.length_a   1.000
_cell.length_b   1.000
_cell.length_c   1.000
_cell.angle_alpha   90.00
_cell.angle_beta   90.00
_cell.angle_gamma   90.00
#
_symmetry.space_group_name_H-M   'P 1'
#
loop_
_entity.id
_entity.type
_entity.pdbx_description
1 polymer ?
#
loop_
_entity_poly.entity_id
_entity_poly.type
_entity_poly.pdbx_seq_one_letter_code
_entity_poly.pdbx_strand_id
1 'polypeptide(L)'
;MISILFRFILACLLLPWIWATADAQTASFPELSSAVPSHPDVTYLDLANLVVPVLAGTSPIKIRPISGDADDEAPPSTGDLS
;
A
#
# COMPACT_ATOMS: atom_id res chain seq x y z
N MET A 1 -35.45 34.69 25.78
CA MET A 1 -35.98 34.61 24.41
C MET A 1 -34.89 34.85 23.35
N ILE A 2 -34.05 35.88 23.50
CA ILE A 2 -32.90 36.16 22.59
C ILE A 2 -31.98 34.94 22.36
N SER A 3 -31.70 34.14 23.40
CA SER A 3 -30.79 32.99 23.33
C SER A 3 -31.28 31.88 22.39
N ILE A 4 -32.59 31.63 22.33
CA ILE A 4 -33.19 30.61 21.45
C ILE A 4 -33.17 31.07 19.99
N LEU A 5 -33.44 32.36 19.74
CA LEU A 5 -33.35 32.94 18.41
C LEU A 5 -31.91 32.88 17.88
N PHE A 6 -30.93 33.16 18.73
CA PHE A 6 -29.51 33.10 18.36
C PHE A 6 -29.07 31.66 18.02
N ARG A 7 -29.49 30.68 18.82
CA ARG A 7 -29.24 29.25 18.55
C ARG A 7 -29.89 28.78 17.25
N PHE A 8 -31.09 29.27 16.96
CA PHE A 8 -31.81 28.94 15.72
C PHE A 8 -31.09 29.52 14.49
N ILE A 9 -30.67 30.79 14.55
CA ILE A 9 -29.90 31.44 13.48
C ILE A 9 -28.57 30.71 13.25
N LEU A 10 -27.87 30.34 14.33
CA LEU A 10 -26.63 29.57 14.22
C LEU A 10 -26.87 28.21 13.56
N ALA A 11 -27.94 27.49 13.94
CA ALA A 11 -28.30 26.22 13.32
C ALA A 11 -28.63 26.39 11.82
N CYS A 12 -29.36 27.45 11.44
CA CYS A 12 -29.64 27.77 10.04
C CYS A 12 -28.38 28.11 9.24
N LEU A 13 -27.37 28.74 9.86
CA LEU A 13 -26.09 29.04 9.21
C LEU A 13 -25.19 27.81 9.05
N LEU A 14 -25.29 26.83 9.94
CA LEU A 14 -24.53 25.56 9.86
C LEU A 14 -25.19 24.52 8.95
N LEU A 15 -26.51 24.61 8.72
CA LEU A 15 -27.28 23.69 7.89
C LEU A 15 -26.73 23.51 6.45
N PRO A 16 -26.27 24.57 5.75
CA PRO A 16 -25.67 24.44 4.42
C PRO A 16 -24.30 23.75 4.45
N TRP A 17 -23.54 23.88 5.54
CA TRP A 17 -22.23 23.24 5.69
C TRP A 17 -22.31 21.74 6.02
N ILE A 18 -23.46 21.26 6.50
CA ILE A 18 -23.69 19.83 6.69
C ILE A 18 -23.76 19.08 5.34
N TRP A 19 -24.15 19.77 4.27
CA TRP A 19 -24.16 19.23 2.90
C TRP A 19 -22.84 19.38 2.16
N ALA A 20 -21.84 20.03 2.77
CA ALA A 20 -20.47 19.96 2.28
C ALA A 20 -19.96 18.54 2.53
N THR A 21 -20.28 17.64 1.61
CA THR A 21 -19.52 16.40 1.42
C THR A 21 -18.05 16.83 1.32
N ALA A 22 -17.26 16.39 2.29
CA ALA A 22 -15.82 16.39 2.12
C ALA A 22 -15.58 15.55 0.87
N ASP A 23 -15.32 16.22 -0.25
CA ASP A 23 -14.93 15.58 -1.50
C ASP A 23 -13.53 15.00 -1.24
N ALA A 24 -13.51 13.85 -0.56
CA ALA A 24 -12.39 12.94 -0.63
C ALA A 24 -12.40 12.51 -2.08
N GLN A 25 -11.64 13.25 -2.90
CA GLN A 25 -11.34 12.91 -4.29
C GLN A 25 -11.26 11.41 -4.35
N THR A 26 -12.18 10.79 -5.10
CA THR A 26 -12.20 9.34 -5.28
C THR A 26 -10.87 8.99 -5.94
N ALA A 27 -9.88 8.66 -5.13
CA ALA A 27 -8.59 8.18 -5.58
C ALA A 27 -8.85 6.76 -6.07
N SER A 28 -9.32 6.66 -7.32
CA SER A 28 -9.42 5.40 -8.02
C SER A 28 -8.01 4.93 -8.35
N PHE A 29 -7.76 3.63 -8.22
CA PHE A 29 -6.51 3.06 -8.70
C PHE A 29 -6.36 3.31 -10.21
N PRO A 30 -5.17 3.67 -10.68
CA PRO A 30 -4.91 3.82 -12.10
C PRO A 30 -5.06 2.46 -12.80
N GLU A 31 -5.50 2.50 -14.05
CA GLU A 31 -5.62 1.29 -14.87
C GLU A 31 -4.22 0.68 -15.09
N LEU A 32 -4.08 -0.63 -14.95
CA LEU A 32 -2.78 -1.31 -15.08
C LEU A 32 -2.14 -1.12 -16.46
N SER A 33 -2.96 -0.99 -17.50
CA SER A 33 -2.56 -0.70 -18.88
C SER A 33 -2.09 0.75 -19.08
N SER A 34 -2.41 1.66 -18.16
CA SER A 34 -2.07 3.07 -18.29
C SER A 34 -0.60 3.33 -18.01
N ALA A 35 -0.05 4.32 -18.71
CA ALA A 35 1.32 4.76 -18.51
C ALA A 35 1.45 5.53 -17.18
N VAL A 36 2.59 5.38 -16.52
CA VAL A 36 2.88 6.07 -15.27
C VAL A 36 3.08 7.57 -15.57
N PRO A 37 2.44 8.48 -14.80
CA PRO A 37 2.65 9.91 -14.97
C PRO A 37 4.14 10.25 -14.89
N SER A 38 4.65 11.01 -15.87
CA SER A 38 6.08 11.36 -16.05
C SER A 38 6.96 10.27 -16.66
N HIS A 39 6.48 9.04 -16.81
CA HIS A 39 7.22 7.90 -17.39
C HIS A 39 6.36 7.21 -18.46
N PRO A 40 6.27 7.80 -19.68
CA PRO A 40 5.39 7.30 -20.74
C PRO A 40 5.76 5.90 -21.23
N ASP A 41 7.02 5.50 -21.05
CA ASP A 41 7.54 4.21 -21.48
C ASP A 41 7.25 3.07 -20.49
N VAL A 42 6.70 3.38 -19.30
CA VAL A 42 6.44 2.41 -18.23
C VAL A 42 4.96 2.35 -17.91
N THR A 43 4.41 1.14 -17.82
CA THR A 43 3.01 0.91 -17.42
C THR A 43 2.91 0.44 -15.97
N TYR A 44 1.77 0.68 -15.33
CA TYR A 44 1.53 0.15 -13.98
C TYR A 44 1.56 -1.39 -13.93
N LEU A 45 1.25 -2.06 -15.04
CA LEU A 45 1.41 -3.51 -15.20
C LEU A 45 2.88 -3.93 -15.17
N ASP A 46 3.76 -3.17 -15.82
CA ASP A 46 5.21 -3.43 -15.81
C ASP A 46 5.79 -3.28 -14.39
N LEU A 47 5.34 -2.26 -13.65
CA LEU A 47 5.67 -2.10 -12.23
C LEU A 47 5.14 -3.25 -11.36
N ALA A 48 3.92 -3.71 -11.60
CA ALA A 48 3.34 -4.83 -10.88
C ALA A 48 4.12 -6.14 -11.12
N ASN A 49 4.56 -6.36 -12.35
CA ASN A 49 5.40 -7.49 -12.73
C ASN A 49 6.79 -7.47 -12.09
N LEU A 50 7.34 -6.28 -11.80
CA LEU A 50 8.62 -6.12 -11.11
C LEU A 50 8.54 -6.51 -9.62
N VAL A 51 7.42 -6.20 -8.95
CA VAL A 51 7.21 -6.51 -7.53
C VAL A 51 6.73 -7.94 -7.31
N VAL A 52 5.88 -8.45 -8.22
CA VAL A 52 5.31 -9.79 -8.13
C VAL A 52 5.58 -10.53 -9.45
N PRO A 53 6.72 -11.24 -9.55
CA PRO A 53 7.11 -11.96 -10.76
C PRO A 53 6.10 -13.02 -11.22
N VAL A 54 5.22 -13.45 -10.30
CA VAL A 54 4.15 -14.43 -10.54
C VAL A 54 3.12 -13.92 -11.58
N LEU A 55 2.87 -12.61 -11.67
CA LEU A 55 1.92 -12.05 -12.66
C LEU A 55 2.48 -12.07 -14.09
N ALA A 56 3.81 -12.04 -14.24
CA ALA A 56 4.50 -12.10 -15.53
C ALA A 56 4.62 -13.53 -16.10
N GLY A 57 4.03 -14.53 -15.43
CA GLY A 57 4.20 -15.95 -15.80
C GLY A 57 5.64 -16.45 -15.65
N THR A 58 6.49 -15.70 -14.95
CA THR A 58 7.87 -16.10 -14.73
C THR A 58 7.89 -17.22 -13.69
N SER A 59 8.56 -18.32 -14.05
CA SER A 59 8.77 -19.45 -13.16
C SER A 59 9.27 -18.94 -11.80
N PRO A 60 8.79 -19.51 -10.67
CA PRO A 60 9.35 -19.23 -9.36
C PRO A 60 10.87 -19.25 -9.45
N ILE A 61 11.51 -18.21 -8.90
CA ILE A 61 12.97 -18.09 -8.85
C ILE A 61 13.49 -19.43 -8.33
N LYS A 62 14.22 -20.17 -9.17
CA LYS A 62 14.74 -21.48 -8.80
C LYS A 62 15.83 -21.26 -7.76
N ILE A 63 15.45 -21.32 -6.49
CA ILE A 63 16.37 -21.26 -5.37
C ILE A 63 17.23 -22.51 -5.49
N ARG A 64 18.48 -22.32 -5.91
CA ARG A 64 19.48 -23.37 -5.94
C ARG A 64 19.77 -23.76 -4.48
N PRO A 65 19.53 -25.02 -4.08
CA PRO A 65 20.01 -25.47 -2.79
C PRO A 65 21.53 -25.34 -2.80
N ILE A 66 22.06 -24.60 -1.82
CA ILE A 66 23.49 -24.58 -1.56
C ILE A 66 23.74 -25.92 -0.85
N SER A 67 24.16 -26.94 -1.58
CA SER A 67 24.83 -28.08 -0.96
C SER A 67 26.19 -27.59 -0.50
N GLY A 68 26.24 -27.07 0.74
CA GLY A 68 27.47 -27.11 1.51
C GLY A 68 27.80 -28.57 1.76
N ASP A 69 29.08 -28.92 1.64
CA ASP A 69 29.58 -30.17 2.20
C ASP A 69 29.11 -30.22 3.66
N ALA A 70 28.70 -31.38 4.15
CA ALA A 70 28.13 -31.51 5.51
C ALA A 70 29.15 -31.24 6.64
N ASP A 71 30.33 -30.75 6.27
CA ASP A 71 31.50 -30.52 7.11
C ASP A 71 31.73 -29.03 7.44
N ASP A 72 30.85 -28.12 6.98
CA ASP A 72 30.86 -26.73 7.44
C ASP A 72 30.28 -26.65 8.86
N GLU A 73 31.19 -26.87 9.82
CA GLU A 73 31.22 -26.32 11.17
C GLU A 73 29.83 -26.22 11.86
N ALA A 74 29.47 -27.27 12.59
CA ALA A 74 28.39 -27.19 13.56
C ALA A 74 28.55 -25.91 14.42
N PRO A 75 27.47 -25.14 14.69
CA PRO A 75 27.57 -23.95 15.52
C PRO A 75 28.27 -24.30 16.83
N PRO A 76 29.17 -23.45 17.36
CA PRO A 76 29.96 -23.78 18.53
C PRO A 76 29.01 -24.19 19.65
N SER A 77 29.29 -25.35 20.25
CA SER A 77 28.51 -25.89 21.36
C SER A 77 28.33 -24.79 22.38
N THR A 78 27.08 -24.40 22.67
CA THR A 78 26.77 -23.50 23.78
C THR A 78 27.16 -24.23 25.05
N GLY A 79 28.41 -24.01 25.45
CA GLY A 79 28.98 -24.54 26.67
C GLY A 79 28.09 -24.18 27.85
N ASP A 80 27.91 -25.18 28.70
CA ASP A 80 27.11 -25.20 29.90
C ASP A 80 27.10 -23.86 30.66
N LEU A 81 25.90 -23.26 30.79
CA LEU A 81 25.64 -22.28 31.83
C LEU A 81 25.33 -23.06 33.11
N SER A 82 26.40 -23.37 33.85
CA SER A 82 26.33 -23.86 35.24
C SER A 82 25.67 -22.85 36.17
#